data_AF-A0A229RQM7-F1
#
_entry.id   AF-A0A229RQM7-F1
#
_cell.length_a   1.000
_cell.length_b   1.000
_cell.length_c   1.000
_cell.angle_alpha   90.00
_cell.angle_beta   90.00
_cell.angle_gamma   90.00
#
_symmetry.space_group_name_H-M   'P 1'
#
loop_
_entity.id
_entity.type
_entity.pdbx_description
1 polymer ?
#
loop_
_entity_poly.entity_id
_entity_poly.type
_entity_poly.pdbx_seq_one_letter_code
_entity_poly.pdbx_strand_id
1 'polypeptide(L)'
;MAASQAPKKAGVFDIRLIIALLIGGYGLVLTIMGIGFTTEEELAKAADVNINLWAGIGMLVFAALFMLWAKLRPIVVPPSTEDGEGE
;
A
#
# COMPACT_ATOMS: atom_id res chain seq x y z
N MET A 1 -7.26 -37.70 19.44
CA MET A 1 -6.12 -37.00 18.81
C MET A 1 -6.63 -35.66 18.33
N ALA A 2 -6.19 -34.55 18.93
CA ALA A 2 -6.60 -33.21 18.49
C ALA A 2 -6.03 -32.94 17.10
N ALA A 3 -6.88 -32.55 16.15
CA ALA A 3 -6.46 -32.21 14.80
C ALA A 3 -5.70 -30.88 14.84
N SER A 4 -4.40 -30.90 14.55
CA SER A 4 -3.60 -29.70 14.35
C SER A 4 -4.16 -28.90 13.18
N GLN A 5 -4.86 -27.79 13.45
CA GLN A 5 -5.22 -26.84 12.39
C GLN A 5 -3.97 -26.13 11.91
N ALA A 6 -3.68 -26.24 10.60
CA ALA A 6 -2.58 -25.54 9.95
C ALA A 6 -2.80 -24.00 10.02
N PRO A 7 -1.74 -23.20 10.26
CA PRO A 7 -1.86 -21.75 10.37
C PRO A 7 -2.41 -21.15 9.07
N LYS A 8 -3.58 -20.53 9.15
CA LYS A 8 -4.24 -19.85 8.03
C LYS A 8 -3.64 -18.45 7.91
N LYS A 9 -2.97 -18.14 6.80
CA LYS A 9 -2.57 -16.76 6.50
C LYS A 9 -3.85 -15.91 6.43
N ALA A 10 -4.10 -15.04 7.40
CA ALA A 10 -5.11 -13.97 7.24
C ALA A 10 -4.62 -12.86 6.29
N GLY A 11 -3.89 -13.25 5.25
CA GLY A 11 -3.06 -12.35 4.44
C GLY A 11 -3.84 -11.51 3.43
N VAL A 12 -5.17 -11.56 3.42
CA VAL A 12 -5.99 -10.85 2.42
C VAL A 12 -6.35 -9.43 2.88
N PHE A 13 -6.30 -9.15 4.19
CA PHE A 13 -6.60 -7.81 4.75
C PHE A 13 -5.38 -7.21 5.47
N ASP A 14 -4.21 -7.21 4.83
CA ASP A 14 -3.07 -6.44 5.32
C ASP A 14 -3.26 -4.95 4.98
N ILE A 15 -3.46 -4.11 6.00
CA ILE A 15 -3.64 -2.66 5.85
C ILE A 15 -2.51 -2.01 5.06
N ARG A 16 -1.29 -2.56 5.10
CA ARG A 16 -0.13 -2.02 4.38
C ARG A 16 -0.28 -2.18 2.88
N LEU A 17 -0.89 -3.28 2.43
CA LEU A 17 -1.17 -3.49 1.01
C LEU A 17 -2.30 -2.58 0.53
N ILE A 18 -3.32 -2.35 1.36
CA ILE A 18 -4.41 -1.41 1.05
C ILE A 18 -3.85 0.01 0.92
N ILE A 19 -3.04 0.46 1.89
CA ILE A 19 -2.37 1.77 1.85
C ILE A 19 -1.48 1.88 0.60
N ALA A 20 -0.67 0.87 0.31
CA ALA A 20 0.20 0.88 -0.85
C ALA A 20 -0.57 0.93 -2.18
N LEU A 21 -1.71 0.23 -2.28
CA LEU A 21 -2.57 0.26 -3.46
C LEU A 21 -3.18 1.66 -3.66
N LEU A 22 -3.76 2.24 -2.61
CA LEU A 22 -4.43 3.54 -2.68
C LEU A 22 -3.42 4.66 -2.99
N ILE A 23 -2.31 4.70 -2.25
CA ILE A 23 -1.24 5.69 -2.47
C ILE A 23 -0.57 5.47 -3.82
N GLY A 24 -0.23 4.22 -4.17
CA GLY A 24 0.42 3.90 -5.42
C GLY A 24 -0.46 4.22 -6.63
N GLY A 25 -1.77 3.92 -6.56
CA GLY A 25 -2.73 4.22 -7.61
C GLY A 25 -2.85 5.73 -7.87
N TYR A 26 -3.01 6.53 -6.82
CA TYR A 26 -3.05 7.99 -6.99
C TYR A 26 -1.70 8.58 -7.40
N GLY A 27 -0.60 8.09 -6.83
CA GLY A 27 0.76 8.47 -7.21
C GLY A 27 1.06 8.21 -8.68
N LEU A 28 0.54 7.10 -9.23
CA LEU A 28 0.63 6.80 -10.66
C LEU A 28 -0.12 7.84 -11.50
N VAL A 29 -1.34 8.22 -11.10
CA VAL A 29 -2.10 9.28 -11.78
C VAL A 29 -1.33 10.59 -11.77
N LEU A 30 -0.79 11.01 -10.61
CA LEU A 30 0.02 12.23 -10.50
C LEU A 30 1.30 12.18 -11.35
N THR A 31 1.96 11.02 -11.41
CA THR A 31 3.15 10.84 -12.24
C THR A 31 2.82 11.00 -13.73
N ILE A 32 1.70 10.40 -14.19
CA ILE A 32 1.23 10.55 -15.57
C ILE A 32 0.87 12.00 -15.89
N MET A 33 0.13 12.67 -14.99
CA MET A 33 -0.20 14.09 -15.11
C MET A 33 1.07 14.96 -15.15
N GLY A 34 2.04 14.65 -14.31
CA GLY A 34 3.35 15.30 -14.26
C GLY A 34 4.13 15.17 -15.58
N ILE A 35 4.17 13.97 -16.16
CA ILE A 35 4.95 13.71 -17.38
C ILE A 35 4.34 14.37 -18.62
N GLY A 36 3.02 14.31 -18.78
CA GLY A 36 2.38 14.61 -20.06
C GLY A 36 1.36 15.76 -20.06
N PHE A 37 0.96 16.25 -18.88
CA PHE A 37 -0.21 17.14 -18.75
C PHE A 37 0.05 18.36 -17.88
N THR A 38 1.32 18.63 -17.54
CA THR A 38 1.68 19.83 -16.77
C THR A 38 1.72 21.06 -17.67
N THR A 39 1.02 22.11 -17.28
CA THR A 39 0.92 23.39 -17.99
C THR A 39 1.88 24.45 -17.44
N GLU A 40 2.22 25.45 -18.24
CA GLU A 40 3.06 26.58 -17.79
C GLU A 40 2.42 27.38 -16.64
N GLU A 41 1.08 27.47 -16.62
CA GLU A 41 0.36 28.14 -15.54
C GLU A 41 0.52 27.40 -14.20
N GLU A 42 0.51 26.06 -14.23
CA GLU A 42 0.75 25.24 -13.04
C GLU A 42 2.19 25.35 -12.55
N LEU A 43 3.16 25.34 -13.48
CA LEU A 43 4.57 25.55 -13.17
C LEU A 43 4.82 26.93 -12.55
N ALA A 44 4.23 27.99 -13.12
CA ALA A 44 4.36 29.34 -12.62
C ALA A 44 3.84 29.49 -11.18
N LYS A 45 2.77 28.76 -10.82
CA LYS A 45 2.24 28.72 -9.44
C LYS A 45 3.15 28.00 -8.46
N ALA A 46 4.03 27.13 -8.95
CA ALA A 46 4.90 26.26 -8.16
C ALA A 46 6.39 26.58 -8.33
N ALA A 47 6.75 27.84 -8.62
CA ALA A 47 8.14 28.28 -8.81
C ALA A 47 8.90 27.45 -9.87
N ASP A 48 8.21 27.15 -10.97
CA ASP A 48 8.69 26.34 -12.10
C ASP A 48 9.01 24.87 -11.74
N VAL A 49 8.41 24.38 -10.66
CA VAL A 49 8.52 22.98 -10.22
C VAL A 49 7.29 22.20 -10.61
N ASN A 50 7.50 21.05 -11.26
CA ASN A 50 6.43 20.11 -11.56
C ASN A 50 6.02 19.34 -10.30
N ILE A 51 5.08 19.90 -9.54
CA ILE A 51 4.67 19.35 -8.24
C ILE A 51 3.96 18.00 -8.37
N ASN A 52 3.18 17.80 -9.43
CA ASN A 52 2.49 16.55 -9.71
C ASN A 52 3.50 15.41 -9.92
N LEU A 53 4.56 15.67 -10.69
CA LEU A 53 5.60 14.67 -10.95
C LEU A 53 6.36 14.30 -9.67
N TRP A 54 6.84 15.29 -8.92
CA TRP A 54 7.60 15.03 -7.69
C TRP A 54 6.76 14.36 -6.60
N ALA A 55 5.52 14.80 -6.41
CA ALA A 55 4.59 14.17 -5.49
C ALA A 55 4.27 12.73 -5.92
N GLY A 56 3.98 12.52 -7.21
CA GLY A 56 3.72 11.20 -7.78
C GLY A 56 4.87 10.23 -7.57
N ILE A 57 6.10 10.63 -7.89
CA ILE A 57 7.31 9.83 -7.67
C ILE A 57 7.48 9.50 -6.17
N GLY A 58 7.31 10.49 -5.29
CA GLY A 58 7.40 10.26 -3.84
C GLY A 58 6.37 9.23 -3.34
N MET A 59 5.13 9.32 -3.81
CA MET A 59 4.07 8.37 -3.48
C MET A 59 4.37 6.96 -3.99
N LEU A 60 4.91 6.83 -5.22
CA LEU A 60 5.30 5.53 -5.78
C LEU A 60 6.44 4.88 -5.00
N VAL A 61 7.46 5.65 -4.62
CA VAL A 61 8.56 5.16 -3.76
C VAL A 61 8.00 4.69 -2.41
N PHE A 62 7.15 5.49 -1.77
CA PHE A 62 6.52 5.12 -0.50
C PHE A 62 5.68 3.83 -0.60
N ALA A 63 4.87 3.70 -1.65
CA ALA A 63 4.08 2.49 -1.91
C ALA A 63 4.97 1.26 -2.13
N ALA A 64 6.07 1.40 -2.86
CA ALA A 64 7.05 0.32 -3.08
C ALA A 64 7.69 -0.13 -1.76
N LEU A 65 8.04 0.80 -0.88
CA LEU A 65 8.57 0.50 0.46
C LEU A 65 7.55 -0.27 1.31
N PHE A 66 6.27 0.12 1.28
CA PHE A 66 5.20 -0.58 2.00
C PHE A 66 4.97 -2.00 1.47
N MET A 67 4.94 -2.17 0.15
CA MET A 67 4.84 -3.50 -0.46
C MET A 67 6.03 -4.39 -0.10
N LEU A 68 7.25 -3.84 -0.16
CA LEU A 68 8.46 -4.55 0.23
C LEU A 68 8.38 -4.95 1.72
N TRP A 69 7.98 -4.05 2.60
CA TRP A 69 7.84 -4.34 4.02
C TRP A 69 6.78 -5.41 4.32
N ALA A 70 5.62 -5.34 3.68
CA ALA A 70 4.56 -6.36 3.80
C ALA A 70 5.06 -7.74 3.34
N LYS A 71 5.85 -7.79 2.26
CA LYS A 71 6.47 -9.02 1.77
C LYS A 71 7.53 -9.57 2.73
N LEU A 72 8.35 -8.71 3.33
CA LEU A 72 9.40 -9.09 4.28
C LEU A 72 8.84 -9.50 5.65
N ARG A 73 7.67 -9.00 6.05
CA ARG A 73 7.08 -9.23 7.38
C ARG A 73 5.60 -9.59 7.25
N PRO A 74 5.26 -10.79 6.75
CA PRO A 74 3.87 -11.21 6.57
C PRO A 74 3.15 -11.40 7.91
N ILE A 75 1.89 -10.96 7.99
CA ILE A 75 1.02 -11.19 9.15
C ILE A 75 0.47 -12.62 9.10
N VAL A 76 0.67 -13.38 10.16
CA VAL A 76 0.12 -14.73 10.34
C VAL A 76 -0.94 -14.66 11.43
N VAL A 77 -2.15 -15.13 11.14
CA VAL A 77 -3.20 -15.25 12.16
C VAL A 77 -3.14 -16.67 12.72
N PRO A 78 -3.01 -16.83 14.05
CA PRO A 78 -3.05 -18.13 14.67
C PRO A 78 -4.43 -18.77 14.44
N PRO A 79 -4.49 -20.11 14.28
CA PRO A 79 -5.76 -20.81 14.18
C PRO A 79 -6.57 -20.54 15.45
N SER A 80 -7.84 -20.16 15.30
CA SER A 80 -8.76 -20.05 16.43
C SER A 80 -8.83 -21.41 17.12
N THR A 81 -8.44 -21.49 18.39
CA THR A 81 -8.90 -22.59 19.23
C THR A 81 -10.38 -22.34 19.46
N GLU A 82 -11.23 -23.08 18.75
CA GLU A 82 -12.58 -23.33 19.25
C GLU A 82 -12.40 -24.17 20.51
N ASP A 83 -12.10 -23.50 21.62
CA ASP A 83 -12.25 -24.05 22.95
C ASP A 83 -13.76 -24.13 23.19
N GLY A 84 -14.34 -25.23 22.73
CA GLY A 84 -15.54 -25.73 23.37
C GLY A 84 -15.17 -26.01 24.83
N GLU A 85 -15.73 -25.24 25.75
CA GLU A 85 -16.44 -25.73 26.96
C GLU A 85 -16.69 -24.60 27.97
N GLY A 86 -17.98 -24.44 28.33
CA GLY A 86 -18.50 -23.75 29.52
C GLY A 86 -19.41 -22.57 29.16
N GLU A 87 -20.74 -22.61 29.28
CA GLU A 87 -21.74 -23.56 29.82
C GLU A 87 -23.07 -23.35 29.06
#